data_AF-A0A239N1X8-F1
#
_entry.id   AF-A0A239N1X8-F1
#
_cell.length_a   1.000
_cell.length_b   1.000
_cell.length_c   1.000
_cell.angle_alpha   90.00
_cell.angle_beta   90.00
_cell.angle_gamma   90.00
#
_symmetry.space_group_name_H-M   'P 1'
#
loop_
_entity.id
_entity.type
_entity.pdbx_description
1 polymer ?
#
loop_
_entity_poly.entity_id
_entity_poly.type
_entity_poly.pdbx_seq_one_letter_code
_entity_poly.pdbx_strand_id
1 'polypeptide(L)'
;MSGFDVQIAQLRSAAKAAGSAADQARVVEPGTGLEAIATALPGGVAAASAPALASTFNQRGQAWAGEIDTWSERVTANADAYAANEDDAKAAFGG
;
A
#
# COMPACT_ATOMS: atom_id res chain seq x y z
N MET A 1 13.48 -17.43 -22.53
CA MET A 1 13.39 -16.41 -21.48
C MET A 1 14.54 -15.46 -21.72
N SER A 2 14.23 -14.25 -22.20
CA SER A 2 15.24 -13.21 -22.34
C SER A 2 15.62 -12.65 -20.96
N GLY A 3 16.68 -11.85 -20.91
CA GLY A 3 17.33 -11.45 -19.66
C GLY A 3 16.45 -10.65 -18.68
N PHE A 4 15.30 -10.11 -19.11
CA PHE A 4 14.43 -9.25 -18.31
C PHE A 4 13.05 -9.83 -17.96
N ASP A 5 12.63 -10.93 -18.61
CA ASP A 5 11.30 -11.53 -18.38
C ASP A 5 11.08 -11.90 -16.90
N VAL A 6 12.14 -12.39 -16.23
CA VAL A 6 12.11 -12.79 -14.81
C VAL A 6 11.94 -11.59 -13.90
N GLN A 7 12.63 -10.49 -14.18
CA GLN A 7 12.60 -9.26 -13.39
C GLN A 7 11.25 -8.56 -13.56
N ILE A 8 10.69 -8.54 -14.77
CA ILE A 8 9.33 -8.05 -15.03
C ILE A 8 8.30 -8.86 -14.23
N ALA A 9 8.43 -10.19 -14.21
CA ALA A 9 7.55 -11.04 -13.40
C ALA A 9 7.68 -10.77 -11.89
N GLN A 10 8.90 -10.52 -11.40
CA GLN A 10 9.13 -10.13 -10.01
C GLN A 10 8.49 -8.78 -9.66
N LEU A 11 8.60 -7.78 -10.54
CA LEU A 11 7.95 -6.48 -10.36
C LEU A 11 6.43 -6.64 -10.28
N ARG A 12 5.83 -7.42 -11.18
CA ARG A 12 4.38 -7.70 -11.17
C ARG A 12 3.93 -8.41 -9.89
N SER A 13 4.72 -9.37 -9.41
CA SER A 13 4.45 -10.06 -8.14
C SER A 13 4.51 -9.09 -6.96
N ALA A 14 5.51 -8.22 -6.93
CA ALA A 14 5.69 -7.22 -5.89
C ALA A 14 4.53 -6.20 -5.88
N ALA A 15 4.14 -5.69 -7.04
CA ALA A 15 2.98 -4.80 -7.17
C ALA A 15 1.70 -5.47 -6.63
N LYS A 16 1.43 -6.71 -7.04
CA LYS A 16 0.26 -7.47 -6.53
C LYS A 16 0.28 -7.65 -5.01
N ALA A 17 1.45 -7.97 -4.45
CA ALA A 17 1.60 -8.13 -3.01
C ALA A 17 1.32 -6.80 -2.26
N ALA A 18 1.78 -5.68 -2.81
CA ALA A 18 1.49 -4.37 -2.24
C ALA A 18 0.01 -3.99 -2.36
N GLY A 19 -0.63 -4.17 -3.52
CA GLY A 19 -2.08 -3.93 -3.64
C GLY A 19 -2.88 -4.75 -2.62
N SER A 20 -2.53 -6.03 -2.45
CA SER A 20 -3.14 -6.85 -1.40
C SER A 20 -2.87 -6.33 0.02
N ALA A 21 -1.69 -5.79 0.30
CA ALA A 21 -1.36 -5.21 1.60
C ALA A 21 -2.12 -3.90 1.84
N ALA A 22 -2.30 -3.06 0.82
CA ALA A 22 -3.12 -1.85 0.88
C ALA A 22 -4.59 -2.19 1.17
N ASP A 23 -5.16 -3.18 0.49
CA ASP A 23 -6.53 -3.64 0.74
C ASP A 23 -6.72 -4.14 2.17
N GLN A 24 -5.75 -4.91 2.68
CA GLN A 24 -5.77 -5.36 4.07
C GLN A 24 -5.63 -4.19 5.05
N ALA A 25 -4.79 -3.20 4.75
CA ALA A 25 -4.60 -2.03 5.60
C ALA A 25 -5.84 -1.11 5.65
N ARG A 26 -6.59 -0.99 4.54
CA ARG A 26 -7.80 -0.14 4.45
C ARG A 26 -8.90 -0.51 5.43
N VAL A 27 -9.03 -1.80 5.73
CA VAL A 27 -10.12 -2.31 6.57
C VAL A 27 -9.74 -2.35 8.05
N VAL A 28 -8.49 -2.05 8.39
CA VAL A 28 -8.04 -1.96 9.77
C VAL A 28 -8.37 -0.56 10.29
N GLU A 29 -9.00 -0.52 11.46
CA GLU A 29 -9.28 0.71 12.21
C GLU A 29 -8.47 0.68 13.51
N PRO A 30 -7.20 1.12 13.51
CA PRO A 30 -6.33 1.00 14.68
C PRO A 30 -6.76 1.90 15.84
N GLY A 31 -7.66 2.86 15.58
CA GLY A 31 -8.30 3.67 16.60
C GLY A 31 -9.41 2.96 17.37
N THR A 32 -9.89 1.81 16.88
CA THR A 32 -10.97 1.06 17.51
C THR A 32 -10.58 0.59 18.92
N GLY A 33 -11.47 0.84 19.87
CA GLY A 33 -11.25 0.51 21.29
C GLY A 33 -10.57 1.62 22.11
N LEU A 34 -9.98 2.64 21.47
CA LEU A 34 -9.41 3.78 22.22
C LEU A 34 -10.49 4.62 22.90
N GLU A 35 -11.73 4.59 22.42
CA GLU A 35 -12.86 5.26 23.07
C GLU A 35 -13.17 4.67 24.46
N ALA A 36 -12.80 3.41 24.71
CA ALA A 36 -12.95 2.80 26.03
C ALA A 36 -12.08 3.49 27.11
N ILE A 37 -11.01 4.19 26.71
CA ILE A 37 -10.19 5.01 27.61
C ILE A 37 -11.03 6.13 28.22
N ALA A 38 -11.92 6.75 27.44
CA ALA A 38 -12.79 7.83 27.92
C ALA A 38 -13.79 7.31 28.97
N THR A 39 -14.27 6.08 28.81
CA THR A 39 -15.14 5.42 29.79
C THR A 39 -14.39 4.97 31.04
N ALA A 40 -13.16 4.48 30.90
CA ALA A 40 -12.39 3.94 32.02
C ALA A 40 -11.79 5.03 32.94
N LEU A 41 -11.49 6.22 32.39
CA LEU A 41 -10.86 7.33 33.12
C LEU A 41 -11.65 8.64 32.98
N PRO A 42 -12.91 8.72 33.44
CA PRO A 42 -13.75 9.91 33.23
C PRO A 42 -13.11 11.17 33.83
N GLY A 43 -13.09 12.26 33.06
CA GLY A 43 -12.52 13.54 33.49
C GLY A 43 -10.99 13.60 33.50
N GLY A 44 -10.30 12.51 33.16
CA GLY A 44 -8.85 12.50 33.01
C GLY A 44 -8.38 13.13 31.70
N VAL A 45 -7.15 13.65 31.66
CA VAL A 45 -6.52 14.17 30.44
C VAL A 45 -6.45 13.10 29.34
N ALA A 46 -6.23 11.84 29.72
CA ALA A 46 -6.24 10.71 28.78
C ALA A 46 -7.60 10.52 28.10
N ALA A 47 -8.71 10.70 28.84
CA ALA A 47 -10.05 10.61 28.28
C ALA A 47 -10.34 11.74 27.28
N ALA A 48 -9.84 12.95 27.54
CA ALA A 48 -9.99 14.08 26.63
C ALA A 48 -9.23 13.89 25.31
N SER A 49 -8.08 13.21 25.34
CA SER A 49 -7.21 13.00 24.17
C SER A 49 -7.53 11.72 23.38
N ALA A 50 -8.25 10.77 23.97
CA ALA A 50 -8.53 9.47 23.34
C ALA A 50 -9.25 9.57 21.98
N PRO A 51 -10.26 10.43 21.78
CA PRO A 51 -10.90 10.58 20.46
C PRO A 51 -9.96 11.11 19.39
N ALA A 52 -9.10 12.08 19.74
CA ALA A 52 -8.12 12.64 18.81
C ALA A 52 -7.08 11.60 18.41
N LEU A 53 -6.64 10.76 19.35
CA LEU A 53 -5.74 9.64 19.07
C LEU A 53 -6.39 8.60 18.15
N ALA A 54 -7.64 8.21 18.41
CA ALA A 54 -8.39 7.28 17.57
C ALA A 54 -8.52 7.77 16.13
N SER A 55 -8.93 9.04 15.97
CA SER A 55 -9.01 9.67 14.65
C SER A 55 -7.65 9.70 13.95
N THR A 56 -6.58 10.05 14.66
CA THR A 56 -5.22 10.11 14.10
C THR A 56 -4.75 8.75 13.61
N PHE A 57 -4.97 7.70 14.38
CA PHE A 57 -4.60 6.34 14.00
C PHE A 57 -5.38 5.82 12.80
N ASN A 58 -6.69 6.07 12.75
CA ASN A 58 -7.52 5.70 11.60
C ASN A 58 -7.09 6.45 10.34
N GLN A 59 -6.87 7.76 10.44
CA GLN A 59 -6.36 8.56 9.32
C GLN A 59 -4.99 8.09 8.84
N ARG A 60 -4.08 7.77 9.76
CA ARG A 60 -2.74 7.28 9.38
C ARG A 60 -2.81 5.90 8.72
N GLY A 61 -3.69 5.02 9.18
CA GLY A 61 -3.95 3.72 8.55
C GLY A 61 -4.43 3.87 7.11
N GLN A 62 -5.42 4.74 6.88
CA GLN A 62 -5.94 5.03 5.52
C GLN A 62 -4.87 5.65 4.62
N ALA A 63 -4.10 6.62 5.13
CA ALA A 63 -3.02 7.25 4.37
C ALA A 63 -1.96 6.22 3.95
N TRP A 64 -1.55 5.36 4.87
CA TRP A 64 -0.58 4.31 4.59
C TRP A 64 -1.07 3.31 3.54
N ALA A 65 -2.33 2.91 3.60
CA ALA A 65 -2.92 2.07 2.57
C ALA A 65 -2.90 2.74 1.18
N GLY A 66 -3.22 4.04 1.11
CA GLY A 66 -3.15 4.81 -0.13
C GLY A 66 -1.72 4.96 -0.67
N GLU A 67 -0.72 5.14 0.20
CA GLU A 67 0.70 5.17 -0.17
C GLU A 67 1.15 3.84 -0.79
N ILE A 68 0.72 2.70 -0.21
CA ILE A 68 1.04 1.36 -0.73
C ILE A 68 0.36 1.11 -2.08
N ASP A 69 -0.89 1.53 -2.26
CA ASP A 69 -1.59 1.37 -3.53
C ASP A 69 -0.93 2.18 -4.64
N THR A 70 -0.56 3.42 -4.34
CA THR A 70 0.20 4.27 -5.27
C THR A 70 1.53 3.60 -5.66
N TRP A 71 2.19 2.92 -4.72
CA TRP A 71 3.40 2.17 -5.01
C TRP A 71 3.12 0.97 -5.93
N SER A 72 2.06 0.20 -5.67
CA SER A 72 1.60 -0.92 -6.51
C SER A 72 1.35 -0.48 -7.97
N GLU A 73 0.63 0.62 -8.15
CA GLU A 73 0.34 1.20 -9.47
C GLU A 73 1.63 1.59 -10.21
N ARG A 74 2.55 2.28 -9.52
CA ARG A 74 3.84 2.70 -10.12
C ARG A 74 4.72 1.52 -10.50
N VAL A 75 4.77 0.47 -9.68
CA VAL A 75 5.56 -0.73 -9.99
C VAL A 75 4.96 -1.48 -11.17
N THR A 76 3.63 -1.57 -11.25
CA THR A 76 2.92 -2.13 -12.42
C THR A 76 3.25 -1.36 -13.69
N ALA A 77 3.13 -0.03 -13.67
CA ALA A 77 3.42 0.83 -14.81
C ALA A 77 4.88 0.69 -15.29
N ASN A 78 5.84 0.58 -14.37
CA ASN A 78 7.23 0.33 -14.71
C ASN A 78 7.42 -1.05 -15.35
N ALA A 79 6.78 -2.10 -14.81
CA ALA A 79 6.85 -3.45 -15.38
C ALA A 79 6.33 -3.49 -16.82
N ASP A 80 5.24 -2.77 -17.10
CA ASP A 80 4.67 -2.67 -18.45
C ASP A 80 5.58 -1.89 -19.40
N ALA A 81 6.21 -0.81 -18.93
CA ALA A 81 7.21 -0.08 -19.73
C ALA A 81 8.44 -0.94 -20.07
N TYR A 82 8.92 -1.75 -19.12
CA TYR A 82 10.01 -2.69 -19.38
C TYR A 82 9.62 -3.77 -20.39
N ALA A 83 8.39 -4.29 -20.30
CA ALA A 83 7.89 -5.28 -21.26
C ALA A 83 7.79 -4.71 -22.67
N ALA A 84 7.25 -3.49 -22.83
CA ALA A 84 7.16 -2.81 -24.11
C ALA A 84 8.55 -2.57 -24.74
N ASN A 85 9.52 -2.09 -23.94
CA ASN A 85 10.88 -1.88 -24.42
C ASN A 85 11.56 -3.18 -24.86
N GLU A 86 11.29 -4.29 -24.17
CA GLU A 86 11.83 -5.60 -24.52
C GLU A 86 11.23 -6.13 -25.84
N ASP A 87 9.94 -5.92 -26.06
CA ASP A 87 9.26 -6.29 -27.30
C ASP A 87 9.75 -5.45 -28.48
N ASP A 88 9.95 -4.14 -28.28
CA ASP A 88 10.55 -3.24 -29.28
C ASP A 88 11.99 -3.64 -29.62
N ALA A 89 12.79 -4.01 -28.62
CA ALA A 89 14.17 -4.47 -28.82
C ALA A 89 14.19 -5.81 -29.59
N LYS A 90 13.31 -6.75 -29.25
CA LYS A 90 13.15 -8.01 -30.00
C LYS A 90 12.75 -7.74 -31.45
N ALA A 91 11.84 -6.80 -31.70
CA ALA A 91 11.44 -6.43 -33.06
C ALA A 91 12.56 -5.75 -33.86
N ALA A 92 13.37 -4.90 -33.21
CA ALA A 92 14.45 -4.16 -33.85
C ALA A 92 15.70 -4.99 -34.16
N PHE A 93 16.01 -6.00 -33.32
CA PHE A 93 17.25 -6.78 -33.40
C PHE A 93 17.06 -8.28 -33.65
N GLY A 94 15.81 -8.76 -33.67
CA GLY A 94 15.45 -10.18 -33.83
C GLY A 94 14.85 -10.57 -35.19
N GLY A 95 15.17 -9.81 -36.25
CA GLY A 95 14.99 -10.25 -37.64
C GLY A 95 16.12 -11.14 -38.12
#